data_AF-A0A4Z0LR80-F1
#
_entry.id   AF-A0A4Z0LR80-F1
#
_cell.length_a   1.000
_cell.length_b   1.000
_cell.length_c   1.000
_cell.angle_alpha   90.00
_cell.angle_beta   90.00
_cell.angle_gamma   90.00
#
_symmetry.space_group_name_H-M   'P 1'
#
loop_
_entity.id
_entity.type
_entity.pdbx_description
1 polymer ?
#
loop_
_entity_poly.entity_id
_entity_poly.type
_entity_poly.pdbx_seq_one_letter_code
_entity_poly.pdbx_strand_id
1 'polypeptide(L)' 'RDMFEQAKKAAPCIIFIDEIDAVGRQRGAGLGGGHDEREQTLNQMLVEMDGFAGYEGILVIAATTRPAVLAPARRR' A
#
# COMPACT_ATOMS: atom_id res chain seq x y z
N ARG A 1 -1.95 8.59 -3.66
CA ARG A 1 -1.61 10.03 -3.82
C ARG A 1 -2.20 10.96 -2.74
N ASP A 2 -3.53 11.08 -2.56
CA ASP A 2 -4.11 12.06 -1.61
C ASP A 2 -3.75 11.84 -0.13
N MET A 3 -3.67 10.58 0.31
CA MET A 3 -3.29 10.24 1.69
C MET A 3 -1.92 10.81 2.07
N PHE A 4 -0.97 10.77 1.14
CA PHE A 4 0.39 11.22 1.37
C PHE A 4 0.53 12.75 1.34
N GLU A 5 -0.21 13.44 0.47
CA GLU A 5 -0.27 14.91 0.46
C GLU A 5 -0.86 15.46 1.77
N GLN A 6 -1.85 14.76 2.36
CA GLN A 6 -2.38 15.11 3.68
C GLN A 6 -1.34 14.88 4.78
N ALA A 7 -0.65 13.74 4.75
CA ALA A 7 0.41 13.44 5.70
C ALA A 7 1.57 14.46 5.65
N LYS A 8 1.90 14.96 4.46
CA LYS A 8 2.89 16.03 4.27
C LYS A 8 2.50 17.33 4.99
N LYS A 9 1.23 17.73 4.91
CA LYS A 9 0.73 18.92 5.62
C LYS A 9 0.67 18.73 7.13
N ALA A 10 0.60 17.48 7.59
CA ALA A 10 0.52 17.09 8.99
C ALA A 10 1.85 16.63 9.59
N ALA A 11 2.98 16.76 8.87
CA ALA A 11 4.27 16.31 9.36
C ALA A 11 4.72 17.08 10.61
N PRO A 12 5.29 16.40 11.63
CA PRO A 12 5.59 14.97 11.68
C PRO A 12 4.37 14.10 12.03
N CYS A 13 4.13 13.03 11.27
CA CYS A 13 3.00 12.14 11.51
C CYS A 13 3.31 10.67 11.22
N ILE A 14 2.44 9.78 11.72
CA ILE A 14 2.50 8.34 11.49
C ILE A 14 1.29 7.94 10.64
N ILE A 15 1.53 7.25 9.54
CA ILE A 15 0.48 6.62 8.72
C ILE A 15 0.44 5.15 9.09
N PHE A 16 -0.69 4.69 9.64
CA PHE A 16 -0.92 3.29 9.94
C PHE A 16 -1.92 2.68 8.95
N ILE A 17 -1.50 1.62 8.27
CA ILE A 17 -2.32 0.88 7.31
C ILE A 17 -2.50 -0.55 7.85
N ASP A 18 -3.66 -0.82 8.44
CA ASP A 18 -4.01 -2.20 8.78
C ASP A 18 -4.59 -2.92 7.57
N GLU A 19 -4.42 -4.24 7.53
CA GLU A 19 -4.88 -5.10 6.43
C GLU A 19 -4.56 -4.52 5.04
N ILE A 20 -3.30 -4.17 4.77
CA ILE A 20 -2.90 -3.60 3.47
C ILE A 20 -3.29 -4.50 2.27
N ASP A 21 -3.39 -5.81 2.50
CA ASP A 21 -3.85 -6.80 1.54
C ASP A 21 -5.35 -6.73 1.23
N ALA A 22 -6.14 -6.00 2.02
CA ALA A 22 -7.54 -5.68 1.75
C ALA A 22 -7.68 -4.58 0.68
N VAL A 23 -6.66 -3.72 0.49
CA VAL A 23 -6.69 -2.70 -0.57
C VAL A 23 -6.65 -3.33 -1.96
N GLY A 24 -6.03 -4.50 -2.09
CA GLY A 24 -6.10 -5.33 -3.30
C GLY A 24 -7.41 -6.10 -3.46
N ARG A 25 -8.36 -6.02 -2.52
CA ARG A 25 -9.60 -6.79 -2.54
C ARG A 25 -10.77 -5.91 -2.99
N GLN A 26 -10.97 -5.78 -4.30
CA GLN A 26 -12.14 -5.07 -4.79
C GLN A 26 -13.43 -5.89 -4.57
N ARG A 27 -14.52 -5.17 -4.22
CA ARG A 27 -15.90 -5.64 -4.15
C ARG A 27 -16.39 -6.00 -5.56
N GLY A 28 -16.08 -7.20 -6.02
CA GLY A 28 -16.53 -7.69 -7.34
C GLY A 28 -16.76 -9.18 -7.30
N ALA A 29 -18.01 -9.58 -7.14
CA ALA A 29 -18.46 -10.92 -7.50
C ALA A 29 -18.37 -11.02 -9.04
N GLY A 30 -17.25 -11.50 -9.57
CA GLY A 30 -17.05 -11.67 -11.01
C GLY A 30 -16.10 -12.84 -11.26
N LEU A 31 -16.65 -13.90 -11.84
CA LEU A 31 -15.91 -15.10 -12.22
C LEU A 31 -14.88 -14.78 -13.31
N GLY A 32 -13.60 -15.03 -13.02
CA GLY A 32 -12.52 -15.11 -14.01
C GLY A 32 -11.64 -13.86 -14.10
N GLY A 33 -10.41 -13.93 -13.58
CA GLY A 33 -9.35 -12.92 -13.80
C GLY A 33 -8.80 -12.21 -12.56
N GLY A 34 -9.38 -12.43 -11.37
CA GLY A 34 -9.09 -11.62 -10.18
C GLY A 34 -7.77 -11.88 -9.43
N HIS A 35 -6.71 -12.42 -10.05
CA HIS A 35 -5.38 -12.49 -9.42
C HIS A 35 -4.54 -11.26 -9.81
N ASP A 36 -4.49 -10.96 -11.11
CA ASP A 36 -3.58 -9.96 -11.69
C ASP A 36 -3.94 -8.52 -11.27
N GLU A 37 -5.23 -8.19 -11.18
CA GLU A 37 -5.69 -6.85 -10.79
C GLU A 37 -5.42 -6.53 -9.32
N ARG A 38 -5.43 -7.56 -8.46
CA ARG A 38 -5.13 -7.42 -7.02
C ARG A 38 -3.67 -7.07 -6.82
N GLU A 39 -2.80 -7.81 -7.51
CA GLU A 39 -1.36 -7.57 -7.50
C GLU A 39 -1.03 -6.22 -8.13
N GLN A 40 -1.74 -5.81 -9.19
CA GLN A 40 -1.55 -4.51 -9.84
C GLN A 40 -1.85 -3.34 -8.89
N THR A 41 -2.96 -3.41 -8.14
CA THR A 41 -3.34 -2.34 -7.20
C THR A 41 -2.35 -2.25 -6.02
N LEU A 42 -1.93 -3.41 -5.49
CA LEU A 42 -0.91 -3.48 -4.44
C LEU A 42 0.45 -2.96 -4.93
N ASN A 43 0.91 -3.41 -6.10
CA ASN A 43 2.17 -2.97 -6.69
C ASN A 43 2.18 -1.47 -6.95
N GLN A 44 1.06 -0.87 -7.38
CA GLN A 44 0.97 0.58 -7.55
C GLN A 44 1.13 1.32 -6.21
N MET A 45 0.50 0.83 -5.14
CA MET A 45 0.67 1.40 -3.80
C MET A 45 2.12 1.29 -3.32
N LEU A 46 2.78 0.16 -3.60
CA LEU A 46 4.19 -0.06 -3.26
C LEU A 46 5.14 0.82 -4.07
N VAL A 47 4.89 1.02 -5.36
CA VAL A 47 5.66 1.97 -6.20
C VAL A 47 5.49 3.41 -5.71
N GLU A 48 4.29 3.81 -5.27
CA GLU A 48 4.07 5.10 -4.64
C GLU A 48 4.82 5.23 -3.31
N MET A 49 4.92 4.14 -2.52
CA MET A 49 5.72 4.09 -1.28
C MET A 49 7.24 4.11 -1.54
N ASP A 50 7.74 3.46 -2.60
CA ASP A 50 9.15 3.50 -3.00
C ASP A 50 9.56 4.90 -3.51
N GLY A 51 8.65 5.59 -4.21
CA GLY A 51 8.82 7.00 -4.59
C GLY A 51 8.77 7.98 -3.41
N PHE A 52 8.50 7.48 -2.19
CA PHE A 52 8.29 8.25 -0.97
C PHE A 52 9.57 8.52 -0.16
N ALA A 53 10.74 8.11 -0.67
CA ALA A 53 12.04 8.23 0.01
C ALA A 53 12.50 9.67 0.33
N GLY A 54 11.75 10.71 -0.07
CA GLY A 54 12.10 12.12 0.15
C GLY A 54 11.30 12.85 1.25
N TYR A 55 10.43 12.17 2.00
CA TYR A 55 9.59 12.82 3.02
C TYR A 55 10.17 12.65 4.44
N GLU A 56 10.96 13.63 4.87
CA GLU A 56 11.44 13.69 6.26
C GLU A 56 10.28 13.87 7.24
N GLY A 57 10.24 13.04 8.29
CA GLY A 57 9.27 13.16 9.39
C GLY A 57 7.94 12.42 9.22
N ILE A 58 7.78 11.59 8.18
CA ILE A 58 6.60 10.72 8.02
C ILE A 58 7.02 9.25 8.20
N LEU A 59 6.42 8.57 9.17
CA LEU A 59 6.62 7.13 9.40
C LEU A 59 5.40 6.35 8.89
N VAL A 60 5.61 5.41 7.97
CA VAL A 60 4.56 4.53 7.46
C VAL A 60 4.70 3.14 8.08
N ILE A 61 3.63 2.65 8.70
CA ILE A 61 3.54 1.31 9.29
C ILE A 61 2.38 0.59 8.60
N ALA A 62 2.66 -0.58 8.03
CA ALA A 62 1.64 -1.42 7.41
C ALA A 62 1.59 -2.81 8.05
N ALA A 63 0.38 -3.33 8.28
CA ALA A 63 0.12 -4.66 8.77
C ALA A 63 -0.62 -5.49 7.71
N THR A 64 -0.32 -6.79 7.65
CA THR A 64 -1.02 -7.74 6.77
C THR A 64 -1.21 -9.08 7.47
N THR A 65 -2.28 -9.77 7.13
CA THR A 65 -2.50 -11.19 7.49
C THR A 65 -1.97 -12.15 6.41
N ARG A 66 -1.57 -11.63 5.25
CA ARG A 66 -1.12 -12.39 4.08
C ARG A 66 0.26 -11.94 3.61
N PRO A 67 1.33 -12.23 4.38
CA PRO A 67 2.69 -11.79 4.06
C PRO A 67 3.23 -12.33 2.72
N ALA A 68 2.70 -13.47 2.25
CA ALA A 68 3.10 -14.06 0.96
C ALA A 68 2.73 -13.18 -0.25
N VAL A 69 1.65 -12.40 -0.17
CA VAL A 69 1.21 -11.50 -1.25
C VAL A 69 2.09 -10.26 -1.35
N LEU A 70 2.76 -9.88 -0.26
CA LEU A 70 3.74 -8.79 -0.23
C LEU A 70 5.15 -9.24 -0.62
N ALA A 71 5.40 -10.54 -0.81
CA ALA A 71 6.73 -11.07 -1.09
C ALA A 71 7.39 -10.56 -2.40
N PRO A 72 6.65 -10.16 -3.46
CA PRO A 72 7.28 -9.52 -4.63
C PRO A 72 7.77 -8.09 -4.35
N ALA A 73 7.22 -7.46 -3.30
CA ALA A 73 7.50 -6.08 -2.93
C ALA A 73 8.74 -6.03 -2.05
N ARG A 74 9.90 -5.93 -2.72
CA ARG A 74 11.22 -5.56 -2.20
C ARG A 74 11.30 -5.32 -0.68
N ARG A 75 11.72 -6.34 0.06
CA ARG A 75 12.31 -6.17 1.39
C ARG A 75 13.74 -5.64 1.21
N ARG A 76 13.92 -4.32 1.18
CA ARG A 76 15.23 -3.69 1.37
C ARG A 76 15.11 -2.51 2.30
#